data_AF-A0AAV5FJ94-F1
#
_entry.id   AF-A0AAV5FJ94-F1
#
_cell.length_a   1.000
_cell.length_b   1.000
_cell.length_c   1.000
_cell.angle_alpha   90.00
_cell.angle_beta   90.00
_cell.angle_gamma   90.00
#
_symmetry.space_group_name_H-M   'P 1'
#
loop_
_entity.id
_entity.type
_entity.pdbx_description
1 polymer ?
#
loop_
_entity_poly.entity_id
_entity_poly.type
_entity_poly.pdbx_seq_one_letter_code
_entity_poly.pdbx_strand_id
1 'polypeptide(L)'
;MTLTDDEIDGIKAYIPRLRIARWPKGFKPVPIEKYDGQTNPREWLQLYSTAIQLVGGDSYVMANYLPVCLDPAVRIWLTSLLELITSWGDLNKKLIESFQAICN
;
A
#
# COMPACT_ATOMS: atom_id res chain seq x y z
N MET A 1 -27.43 -5.08 2.69
CA MET A 1 -26.89 -5.16 1.32
C MET A 1 -25.41 -5.45 1.45
N THR A 2 -25.03 -6.70 1.36
CA THR A 2 -23.62 -7.13 1.36
C THR A 2 -23.08 -6.86 -0.04
N LEU A 3 -22.18 -5.88 -0.16
CA LEU A 3 -21.39 -5.70 -1.37
C LEU A 3 -20.69 -7.03 -1.67
N THR A 4 -20.84 -7.53 -2.88
CA THR A 4 -20.17 -8.78 -3.27
C THR A 4 -18.68 -8.50 -3.50
N ASP A 5 -17.83 -9.52 -3.33
CA ASP A 5 -16.38 -9.38 -3.49
C ASP A 5 -15.96 -8.90 -4.90
N ASP A 6 -16.86 -8.99 -5.87
CA ASP A 6 -16.71 -8.54 -7.26
C ASP A 6 -17.02 -7.05 -7.48
N GLU A 7 -17.67 -6.37 -6.53
CA GLU A 7 -18.04 -4.94 -6.65
C GLU A 7 -17.00 -3.99 -6.04
N ILE A 8 -16.03 -4.50 -5.29
CA ILE A 8 -14.96 -3.68 -4.68
C ILE A 8 -13.70 -3.79 -5.54
N ASP A 9 -13.58 -2.88 -6.52
CA ASP A 9 -12.34 -2.63 -7.25
C ASP A 9 -11.17 -2.44 -6.27
N GLY A 10 -10.09 -3.21 -6.43
CA GLY A 10 -8.95 -3.18 -5.50
C GLY A 10 -7.89 -4.25 -5.80
N ILE A 11 -6.80 -4.25 -5.02
CA ILE A 11 -5.73 -5.25 -5.19
C ILE A 11 -6.26 -6.62 -4.80
N LYS A 12 -6.15 -7.59 -5.72
CA LYS A 12 -6.59 -8.98 -5.50
C LYS A 12 -5.94 -9.63 -4.28
N ALA A 13 -4.65 -9.34 -4.04
CA ALA A 13 -3.93 -9.81 -2.86
C ALA A 13 -4.48 -9.27 -1.54
N TYR A 14 -5.31 -8.22 -1.51
CA TYR A 14 -5.92 -7.72 -0.28
C TYR A 14 -7.18 -8.51 0.05
N ILE A 15 -7.36 -8.84 1.33
CA ILE A 15 -8.68 -9.33 1.78
C ILE A 15 -9.76 -8.25 1.56
N PRO A 16 -11.03 -8.62 1.33
CA PRO A 16 -12.10 -7.66 1.05
C PRO A 16 -12.16 -6.51 2.06
N ARG A 17 -12.02 -6.81 3.36
CA ARG A 17 -12.03 -5.80 4.43
C ARG A 17 -10.93 -4.75 4.28
N LEU A 18 -9.74 -5.13 3.83
CA LEU A 18 -8.62 -4.21 3.66
C LEU A 18 -8.85 -3.25 2.50
N ARG A 19 -9.66 -3.62 1.50
CA ARG A 19 -10.00 -2.77 0.33
C ARG A 19 -10.95 -1.61 0.68
N ILE A 20 -11.60 -1.65 1.85
CA ILE A 20 -12.62 -0.68 2.25
C ILE A 20 -11.96 0.53 2.94
N ALA A 21 -11.23 1.34 2.17
CA ALA A 21 -10.67 2.60 2.68
C ALA A 21 -11.74 3.69 2.84
N ARG A 22 -11.80 4.30 4.03
CA ARG A 22 -12.60 5.51 4.26
C ARG A 22 -11.75 6.73 4.00
N TRP A 23 -11.77 7.21 2.75
CA TRP A 23 -10.99 8.37 2.35
C TRP A 23 -11.34 9.63 3.16
N PRO A 24 -10.35 10.32 3.76
CA PRO A 24 -10.59 11.58 4.47
C PRO A 24 -11.24 12.62 3.56
N LYS A 25 -12.12 13.46 4.13
CA LYS A 25 -12.76 14.54 3.37
C LYS A 25 -11.68 15.50 2.84
N GLY A 26 -11.63 15.68 1.53
CA GLY A 26 -10.63 16.54 0.88
C GLY A 26 -9.24 15.91 0.80
N PHE A 27 -9.13 14.58 0.92
CA PHE A 27 -7.89 13.87 0.66
C PHE A 27 -7.33 14.26 -0.72
N LYS A 28 -6.09 14.71 -0.75
CA LYS A 28 -5.36 15.05 -1.96
C LYS A 28 -4.12 14.17 -2.05
N PRO A 29 -3.75 13.72 -3.27
CA PRO A 29 -2.48 13.06 -3.49
C PRO A 29 -1.34 13.90 -2.90
N VAL A 30 -0.61 13.31 -1.94
CA VAL A 30 0.59 13.93 -1.38
C VAL A 30 1.72 13.71 -2.37
N PRO A 31 2.56 14.72 -2.67
CA PRO A 31 3.74 14.54 -3.52
C PRO A 31 4.78 13.70 -2.76
N ILE A 32 4.65 12.38 -2.89
CA ILE A 32 5.59 11.40 -2.36
C ILE A 32 6.28 10.79 -3.58
N GLU A 33 7.61 10.72 -3.55
CA GLU A 33 8.37 10.02 -4.57
C GLU A 33 7.94 8.55 -4.65
N LYS A 34 7.80 8.04 -5.87
CA LYS A 34 7.41 6.65 -6.04
C LYS A 34 8.49 5.73 -5.51
N TYR A 35 8.08 4.65 -4.87
CA TYR A 35 9.01 3.61 -4.47
C TYR A 35 9.47 2.84 -5.71
N ASP A 36 10.76 2.93 -5.98
CA ASP A 36 11.44 2.35 -7.15
C ASP A 36 11.89 0.90 -6.92
N GLY A 37 11.79 0.40 -5.68
CA GLY A 37 12.28 -0.92 -5.29
C GLY A 37 13.76 -0.95 -4.92
N GLN A 38 14.50 0.16 -5.01
CA GLN A 38 15.93 0.24 -4.71
C GLN A 38 16.23 1.08 -3.48
N THR A 39 15.39 2.09 -3.20
CA THR A 39 15.47 2.90 -1.98
C THR A 39 15.26 2.01 -0.75
N ASN A 40 15.84 2.38 0.41
CA ASN A 40 15.62 1.61 1.65
C ASN A 40 14.11 1.52 1.95
N PRO A 41 13.51 0.30 1.96
CA PRO A 41 12.07 0.14 2.08
C PRO A 41 11.53 0.63 3.43
N ARG A 42 12.33 0.54 4.50
CA ARG A 42 11.90 1.00 5.84
C ARG A 42 11.83 2.51 5.90
N GLU A 43 12.85 3.20 5.37
CA GLU A 43 12.90 4.66 5.34
C GLU A 43 11.78 5.22 4.46
N TRP A 44 11.61 4.66 3.26
CA TRP A 44 10.55 5.10 2.36
C TRP A 44 9.15 4.87 2.95
N LEU A 45 8.89 3.71 3.55
CA LEU A 45 7.59 3.42 4.20
C LEU A 45 7.31 4.33 5.40
N GLN A 46 8.35 4.75 6.14
CA GLN A 46 8.20 5.69 7.25
C GLN A 46 7.76 7.07 6.76
N LEU A 47 8.42 7.60 5.71
CA LEU A 47 8.04 8.87 5.08
C LEU A 47 6.62 8.79 4.48
N TYR A 48 6.34 7.72 3.75
CA TYR A 48 5.02 7.44 3.19
C TYR A 48 3.92 7.44 4.27
N SER A 49 4.10 6.66 5.33
CA SER A 49 3.11 6.56 6.42
C SER A 49 2.87 7.92 7.08
N THR A 50 3.94 8.66 7.36
CA THR A 50 3.88 9.99 7.97
C THR A 50 3.10 10.97 7.10
N ALA A 51 3.40 11.01 5.80
CA ALA A 51 2.73 11.88 4.84
C ALA A 51 1.21 11.61 4.77
N ILE A 52 0.81 10.34 4.76
CA ILE A 52 -0.61 9.95 4.73
C ILE A 52 -1.31 10.24 6.06
N GLN A 53 -0.64 10.05 7.20
CA GLN A 53 -1.18 10.42 8.51
C GLN A 53 -1.44 11.91 8.65
N LEU A 54 -0.54 12.76 8.12
CA LEU A 54 -0.67 14.21 8.16
C LEU A 54 -1.90 14.73 7.43
N VAL A 55 -2.41 13.99 6.45
CA VAL A 55 -3.66 14.30 5.74
C VAL A 55 -4.87 13.50 6.27
N GLY A 56 -4.74 12.90 7.46
CA GLY A 56 -5.80 12.21 8.17
C GLY A 56 -6.05 10.77 7.71
N GLY A 57 -5.14 10.17 6.96
CA GLY A 57 -5.27 8.79 6.50
C GLY A 57 -4.96 7.77 7.61
N ASP A 58 -5.78 6.74 7.69
CA ASP A 58 -5.56 5.58 8.56
C ASP A 58 -4.81 4.45 7.83
N SER A 59 -4.66 3.29 8.48
CA SER A 59 -3.97 2.13 7.90
C SER A 59 -4.67 1.55 6.66
N TYR A 60 -5.99 1.71 6.53
CA TYR A 60 -6.71 1.28 5.32
C TYR A 60 -6.42 2.24 4.17
N VAL A 61 -6.42 3.55 4.43
CA VAL A 61 -6.02 4.57 3.46
C VAL A 61 -4.57 4.34 3.01
N MET A 62 -3.66 4.06 3.95
CA MET A 62 -2.27 3.73 3.63
C MET A 62 -2.17 2.51 2.71
N ALA A 63 -2.86 1.41 3.01
CA ALA A 63 -2.82 0.21 2.18
C ALA A 63 -3.36 0.49 0.76
N ASN A 64 -4.49 1.20 0.65
CA ASN A 64 -5.15 1.41 -0.64
C ASN A 64 -4.52 2.51 -1.49
N TYR A 65 -3.81 3.46 -0.88
CA TYR A 65 -3.10 4.51 -1.61
C TYR A 65 -1.70 4.08 -2.06
N LEU A 66 -1.08 3.11 -1.37
CA LEU A 66 0.28 2.64 -1.65
C LEU A 66 0.52 2.34 -3.14
N PRO A 67 -0.38 1.64 -3.86
CA PRO A 67 -0.11 1.23 -5.25
C PRO A 67 0.08 2.41 -6.20
N VAL A 68 -0.52 3.56 -5.89
CA VAL A 68 -0.35 4.81 -6.66
C VAL A 68 1.07 5.36 -6.51
N CYS A 69 1.68 5.12 -5.35
CA CYS A 69 3.04 5.52 -4.98
C CYS A 69 4.10 4.46 -5.27
N LEU A 70 3.78 3.39 -5.99
CA LEU A 70 4.77 2.38 -6.41
C LEU A 70 5.17 2.61 -7.87
N ASP A 71 6.40 2.28 -8.23
CA ASP A 71 6.79 2.19 -9.64
C ASP A 71 6.17 0.96 -10.33
N PRO A 72 6.11 0.94 -11.68
CA PRO A 72 5.47 -0.15 -12.42
C PRO A 72 5.96 -1.55 -12.04
N ALA A 73 7.28 -1.73 -11.87
CA ALA A 73 7.86 -3.02 -11.50
C ALA A 73 7.42 -3.48 -10.10
N VAL A 74 7.40 -2.57 -9.13
CA VAL A 74 6.96 -2.89 -7.76
C VAL A 74 5.45 -3.13 -7.70
N ARG A 75 4.65 -2.39 -8.49
CA ARG A 75 3.22 -2.68 -8.63
C ARG A 75 2.95 -4.09 -9.16
N ILE A 76 3.72 -4.52 -10.16
CA ILE A 76 3.62 -5.89 -10.71
C ILE A 76 3.87 -6.88 -9.58
N TRP A 77 4.96 -6.75 -8.82
CA TRP A 77 5.25 -7.59 -7.66
C TRP A 77 4.06 -7.65 -6.69
N LEU A 78 3.50 -6.50 -6.30
CA LEU A 78 2.37 -6.43 -5.36
C LEU A 78 1.15 -7.21 -5.88
N THR A 79 0.85 -7.10 -7.17
CA THR A 79 -0.27 -7.82 -7.80
C THR A 79 0.01 -9.30 -8.06
N SER A 80 1.27 -9.72 -8.05
CA SER A 80 1.71 -11.11 -8.25
C SER A 80 1.82 -11.91 -6.95
N LEU A 81 1.59 -11.30 -5.79
CA LEU A 81 1.60 -12.00 -4.51
C LEU A 81 0.50 -13.08 -4.46
N LEU A 82 0.89 -14.30 -4.09
CA LEU A 82 -0.04 -15.43 -3.91
C LEU A 82 -0.68 -15.44 -2.52
N GLU A 83 -0.03 -14.82 -1.53
CA GLU A 83 -0.53 -14.76 -0.16
C GLU A 83 -1.41 -13.54 0.05
N LEU A 84 -2.50 -13.73 0.79
CA LEU A 84 -3.40 -12.65 1.15
C LEU A 84 -2.76 -11.70 2.16
N ILE A 85 -2.98 -10.41 1.94
CA ILE A 85 -2.58 -9.31 2.79
C ILE A 85 -3.78 -8.94 3.64
N THR A 86 -3.66 -9.09 4.96
CA THR A 86 -4.78 -8.90 5.89
C THR A 86 -4.73 -7.55 6.60
N SER A 87 -3.58 -6.88 6.59
CA SER A 87 -3.36 -5.58 7.24
C SER A 87 -2.27 -4.74 6.56
N TRP A 88 -2.22 -3.45 6.89
CA TRP A 88 -1.09 -2.57 6.56
C TRP A 88 0.26 -3.11 7.10
N GLY A 89 0.25 -3.72 8.28
CA GLY A 89 1.45 -4.32 8.87
C GLY A 89 1.99 -5.50 8.04
N ASP A 90 1.10 -6.36 7.55
CA ASP A 90 1.48 -7.49 6.70
C ASP A 90 2.07 -7.01 5.37
N LEU A 91 1.45 -5.99 4.76
CA LEU A 91 1.93 -5.37 3.53
C LEU A 91 3.34 -4.78 3.70
N ASN A 92 3.55 -4.02 4.78
CA ASN A 92 4.86 -3.45 5.11
C ASN A 92 5.92 -4.54 5.28
N LYS A 93 5.59 -5.58 6.05
CA LYS A 93 6.50 -6.70 6.28
C LYS A 93 6.91 -7.35 4.96
N LYS A 94 5.94 -7.65 4.08
CA LYS A 94 6.20 -8.26 2.77
C LYS A 94 7.04 -7.38 1.85
N LEU A 95 6.76 -6.08 1.82
CA LEU A 95 7.53 -5.12 1.01
C LEU A 95 8.97 -5.05 1.51
N ILE A 96 9.16 -4.91 2.82
CA ILE A 96 10.49 -4.90 3.43
C ILE A 96 11.21 -6.21 3.12
N GLU A 97 10.62 -7.37 3.39
CA GLU A 97 11.27 -8.67 3.12
C GLU A 97 11.64 -8.87 1.65
N SER A 98 10.84 -8.33 0.71
CA SER A 98 11.08 -8.49 -0.72
C SER A 98 12.17 -7.56 -1.27
N PHE A 99 12.34 -6.36 -0.69
CA PHE A 99 13.24 -5.33 -1.24
C PHE A 99 14.37 -4.90 -0.30
N GLN A 100 14.42 -5.41 0.93
CA GLN A 100 15.52 -5.12 1.89
C GLN A 100 16.87 -5.73 1.43
N ALA A 101 16.85 -6.68 0.49
CA ALA A 101 18.04 -7.39 0.01
C ALA A 101 18.87 -6.64 -1.06
N ILE A 102 18.43 -5.48 -1.54
CA ILE A 102 19.11 -4.75 -2.64
C ILE A 102 20.24 -3.84 -2.12
N CYS A 103 20.50 -3.84 -0.80
CA CYS A 103 21.56 -3.05 -0.16
C CYS A 103 22.69 -3.91 0.47
N ASN A 104 23.10 -5.01 -0.15
CA ASN A 104 24.32 -5.75 0.23
C ASN A 104 25.25 -5.94 -0.97
#